data_AF-A0A7C1BX84-F1
#
_entry.id   AF-A0A7C1BX84-F1
#
_cell.length_a   1.000
_cell.length_b   1.000
_cell.length_c   1.000
_cell.angle_alpha   90.00
_cell.angle_beta   90.00
_cell.angle_gamma   90.00
#
_symmetry.space_group_name_H-M   'P 1'
#
loop_
_entity.id
_entity.type
_entity.pdbx_description
1 polymer ?
#
loop_
_entity_poly.entity_id
_entity_poly.type
_entity_poly.pdbx_seq_one_letter_code
_entity_poly.pdbx_strand_id
1 'polypeptide(L)' 'MKVSIQTLGCKVNQSESASIEGTLRNNDHQIVDKNGDPDVVIVNTCTVTERSDHE' A
#
# COMPACT_ATOMS: atom_id res chain seq x y z
N MET A 1 13.20 5.65 -8.43
CA MET A 1 13.17 5.38 -6.97
C MET A 1 12.38 4.10 -6.73
N LYS A 2 12.89 3.22 -5.88
CA LYS A 2 12.24 1.98 -5.47
C LYS A 2 11.28 2.24 -4.32
N VAL A 3 10.03 1.82 -4.47
CA VAL A 3 8.98 2.03 -3.46
C VAL A 3 8.34 0.69 -3.12
N SER A 4 8.13 0.42 -1.84
CA SER A 4 7.36 -0.74 -1.39
C SER A 4 6.09 -0.31 -0.67
N ILE A 5 4.97 -0.97 -0.93
CA ILE A 5 3.69 -0.67 -0.29
C ILE A 5 3.26 -1.84 0.58
N GLN A 6 3.03 -1.57 1.86
CA GLN A 6 2.48 -2.50 2.83
C GLN A 6 1.05 -2.10 3.14
N THR A 7 0.10 -2.98 2.83
CA THR A 7 -1.32 -2.74 3.08
C THR A 7 -1.76 -3.50 4.33
N LEU A 8 -2.21 -2.76 5.34
CA LEU A 8 -2.69 -3.28 6.61
C LEU A 8 -4.12 -2.80 6.84
N GLY A 9 -5.11 -3.57 6.39
CA GLY A 9 -6.51 -3.17 6.53
C GLY A 9 -7.45 -4.01 5.69
N CYS A 10 -8.62 -3.45 5.37
CA CYS A 10 -9.68 -4.16 4.67
C CYS A 10 -9.51 -4.10 3.14
N LYS A 11 -10.53 -4.56 2.42
CA LYS A 11 -10.57 -4.53 0.95
C LYS A 11 -10.45 -3.12 0.37
N VAL A 12 -10.94 -2.10 1.10
CA VAL A 12 -10.79 -0.69 0.69
C VAL A 12 -9.31 -0.30 0.68
N ASN A 13 -8.55 -0.62 1.73
CA ASN A 13 -7.12 -0.34 1.76
C ASN A 13 -6.37 -1.04 0.61
N GLN A 14 -6.77 -2.26 0.24
CA GLN A 14 -6.17 -2.96 -0.91
C GLN A 14 -6.44 -2.23 -2.23
N SER A 15 -7.66 -1.73 -2.42
CA SER A 15 -8.02 -0.93 -3.60
C SER A 15 -7.24 0.39 -3.66
N GLU A 16 -7.13 1.09 -2.53
CA GLU A 16 -6.36 2.35 -2.43
C GLU A 16 -4.88 2.10 -2.73
N SER A 17 -4.28 1.04 -2.16
CA SER A 17 -2.88 0.69 -2.42
C SER A 17 -2.63 0.36 -3.89
N ALA A 18 -3.56 -0.32 -4.58
CA ALA A 18 -3.44 -0.58 -6.00
C ALA A 18 -3.47 0.71 -6.85
N SER A 19 -4.32 1.68 -6.47
CA SER A 19 -4.35 3.01 -7.09
C SER A 19 -3.03 3.76 -6.86
N ILE A 20 -2.51 3.74 -5.62
CA ILE A 20 -1.22 4.37 -5.27
C ILE A 20 -0.08 3.75 -6.07
N GLU A 21 -0.02 2.40 -6.17
CA GLU A 21 0.96 1.71 -7.02
C GLU A 21 0.88 2.16 -8.48
N GLY A 22 -0.33 2.30 -9.02
CA GLY A 22 -0.56 2.77 -10.39
C GLY A 22 0.00 4.18 -10.60
N THR A 23 -0.31 5.11 -9.69
CA THR A 23 0.23 6.48 -9.73
C THR A 23 1.75 6.49 -9.65
N LEU A 24 2.34 5.69 -8.77
CA LEU A 24 3.79 5.60 -8.62
C LEU A 24 4.46 5.06 -9.90
N ARG A 25 3.92 4.00 -10.49
CA ARG A 25 4.41 3.47 -11.78
C ARG A 25 4.33 4.52 -12.90
N ASN A 26 3.25 5.29 -12.94
CA ASN A 26 3.08 6.38 -13.92
C ASN A 26 4.04 7.56 -13.72
N ASN A 27 4.68 7.67 -12.55
CA ASN A 27 5.68 8.69 -12.24
C ASN A 27 7.11 8.12 -12.29
N ASP A 28 7.36 7.06 -13.07
CA ASP A 28 8.67 6.42 -13.22
C ASP A 28 9.27 5.86 -11.91
N HIS A 29 8.42 5.52 -10.94
CA HIS A 29 8.83 4.80 -9.74
C HIS A 29 8.74 3.27 -9.95
N GLN A 30 9.68 2.55 -9.34
CA GLN A 30 9.73 1.10 -9.39
C GLN A 30 9.09 0.52 -8.13
N ILE A 31 7.99 -0.22 -8.28
CA ILE A 31 7.41 -0.96 -7.17
C ILE A 31 8.26 -2.21 -6.89
N VAL A 32 8.70 -2.37 -5.65
CA VAL A 32 9.50 -3.50 -5.20
C VAL A 32 8.86 -4.18 -4.00
N ASP A 33 9.06 -5.49 -3.92
CA ASP A 33 8.75 -6.28 -2.74
C ASP A 33 9.69 -5.95 -1.57
N LYS A 34 9.35 -6.44 -0.37
CA LYS A 34 10.15 -6.21 0.87
C LYS A 34 11.63 -6.58 0.75
N ASN A 35 11.96 -7.54 -0.13
CA ASN A 35 13.33 -8.01 -0.35
C ASN A 35 14.07 -7.19 -1.43
N GLY A 36 13.39 -6.25 -2.09
CA GLY A 36 13.93 -5.46 -3.20
C GLY A 36 14.70 -4.20 -2.77
N ASP A 37 14.87 -4.00 -1.46
CA ASP A 37 15.56 -2.87 -0.84
C ASP A 37 14.94 -1.52 -1.29
N PRO A 38 13.74 -1.18 -0.79
CA PRO A 38 13.06 0.05 -1.18
C PRO A 38 13.72 1.30 -0.60
N ASP A 39 13.79 2.37 -1.40
CA ASP A 39 14.19 3.70 -0.93
C ASP A 39 13.11 4.31 -0.02
N VAL A 40 11.83 3.98 -0.29
CA VAL A 40 10.66 4.47 0.46
C VAL A 40 9.69 3.32 0.70
N VAL A 41 9.14 3.26 1.93
CA VAL A 41 8.08 2.31 2.30
C VAL A 41 6.81 3.10 2.64
N ILE A 42 5.71 2.75 1.99
CA ILE A 42 4.37 3.27 2.26
C ILE A 42 3.60 2.22 3.05
N VAL A 43 3.16 2.56 4.26
CA VAL A 43 2.27 1.69 5.06
C VAL A 43 0.87 2.27 4.99
N ASN A 44 -0.02 1.61 4.25
CA ASN A 44 -1.43 2.00 4.15
C ASN A 44 -2.24 1.24 5.18
N THR A 45 -2.79 1.95 6.17
CA THR A 45 -3.62 1.36 7.21
C THR A 45 -4.83 2.21 7.52
N CYS A 46 -5.85 1.61 8.15
CA CYS A 46 -6.99 2.33 8.71
C CYS A 46 -7.17 1.92 10.17
N THR A 47 -7.77 2.80 10.97
CA THR A 47 -8.12 2.53 12.38
C THR A 47 -9.19 1.45 12.54
N VAL A 48 -9.75 0.95 11.43
CA VAL A 48 -10.85 -0.01 11.37
C VAL A 48 -10.33 -1.44 11.35
N THR A 49 -9.38 -1.75 12.21
CA THR A 49 -8.83 -3.11 12.35
C THR A 49 -9.59 -3.94 13.39
N GLU A 50 -10.60 -3.38 14.08
CA GLU A 50 -11.40 -4.08 15.11
C GLU A 50 -12.93 -3.86 15.04
N ARG A 51 -13.45 -2.91 14.23
CA ARG A 51 -14.86 -2.45 14.32
C ARG A 51 -15.69 -2.46 13.02
N SER A 52 -15.51 -3.45 12.15
CA SER A 52 -16.40 -3.58 10.98
C SER A 52 -16.88 -5.00 10.66
N ASP A 53 -16.79 -5.93 11.61
CA ASP A 53 -17.53 -7.19 11.56
C ASP A 53 -18.73 -7.20 12.55
N HIS A 54 -18.95 -6.09 13.26
CA HIS A 54 -20.04 -5.92 14.24
C HIS A 54 -20.91 -4.71 13.92
N GLU A 55 -21.55 -4.70 12.75
CA GLU A 55 -22.83 -4.00 12.52
C GLU A 55 -23.74 -4.86 11.66
#